data_AF-A0A7S1FEI1-F1
#
_entry.id   AF-A0A7S1FEI1-F1
#
_cell.length_a   1.000
_cell.length_b   1.000
_cell.length_c   1.000
_cell.angle_alpha   90.00
_cell.angle_beta   90.00
_cell.angle_gamma   90.00
#
_symmetry.space_group_name_H-M   'P 1'
#
loop_
_entity.id
_entity.type
_entity.pdbx_description
1 polymer ?
#
loop_
_entity_poly.entity_id
_entity_poly.type
_entity_poly.pdbx_seq_one_letter_code
_entity_poly.pdbx_strand_id
1 'polypeptide(L)'
;MEATYVEATAALPDADEFKLSTAWYESFKQYRELVQSPISKPNRDEIVKLVAKLKAIAWHVDQLRLFSPNEELDDINTSDLKFLLVTFLLAETVASEPDMEKRLGAVKTAMVFWKMFGQQCERLGVAHAEDLAALARDEDSLPQAKKREEKIARFRRSKEFDDKCAYYFAKKRRDVGDEFQWGSYGGTFDEEMERELILSLLRSSVIKSIENMDSAQRELPMLEMLAARGGLNAPPPKMPPPEPTEPWVMRIRNKAELDQLYRQQVFQPSIPLPTMTLAEAAEYEMADMRRRQELEEQKK
;
A
#
# COMPACT_ATOMS: atom_id res chain seq x y z
N MET A 1 34.49 6.78 -8.17
CA MET A 1 33.04 6.45 -8.08
C MET A 1 32.34 7.75 -7.76
N GLU A 2 32.11 8.51 -8.82
CA GLU A 2 31.63 9.88 -8.77
C GLU A 2 30.12 9.88 -8.56
N ALA A 3 29.68 10.69 -7.60
CA ALA A 3 28.28 11.01 -7.37
C ALA A 3 27.72 11.67 -8.64
N THR A 4 26.79 10.99 -9.30
CA THR A 4 26.00 11.58 -10.38
C THR A 4 25.18 12.73 -9.84
N TYR A 5 25.70 13.93 -10.10
CA TYR A 5 25.07 15.22 -9.84
C TYR A 5 23.68 15.27 -10.47
N VAL A 6 22.74 15.71 -9.64
CA VAL A 6 21.32 15.91 -9.95
C VAL A 6 21.17 16.92 -11.09
N GLU A 7 20.47 16.53 -12.16
CA GLU A 7 20.11 17.44 -13.25
C GLU A 7 19.34 18.64 -12.72
N ALA A 8 19.79 19.83 -13.13
CA ALA A 8 19.34 21.13 -12.68
C ALA A 8 17.82 21.30 -12.87
N THR A 9 17.11 21.31 -11.74
CA THR A 9 15.73 21.78 -11.65
C THR A 9 15.72 23.27 -11.96
N ALA A 10 14.95 23.70 -12.96
CA ALA A 10 14.71 25.12 -13.23
C ALA A 10 14.21 25.79 -11.94
N ALA A 11 15.06 26.58 -11.32
CA ALA A 11 14.81 27.23 -10.03
C ALA A 11 13.63 28.20 -10.18
N LEU A 12 12.61 28.03 -9.33
CA LEU A 12 11.63 29.08 -9.11
C LEU A 12 12.37 30.28 -8.47
N PRO A 13 12.22 31.51 -9.00
CA PRO A 13 12.96 32.66 -8.51
C PRO A 13 12.38 33.17 -7.18
N ASP A 14 13.29 33.40 -6.23
CA ASP A 14 13.10 33.88 -4.86
C ASP A 14 12.33 32.94 -3.92
N ALA A 15 12.95 32.57 -2.79
CA ALA A 15 12.33 31.79 -1.71
C ALA A 15 11.37 32.68 -0.92
N ASP A 16 10.19 32.88 -1.47
CA ASP A 16 9.09 33.65 -0.88
C ASP A 16 8.02 32.68 -0.35
N GLU A 17 7.67 32.81 0.93
CA GLU A 17 6.70 31.97 1.64
C GLU A 17 5.30 32.02 1.00
N PHE A 18 4.91 33.17 0.44
CA PHE A 18 3.62 33.31 -0.25
C PHE A 18 3.60 32.47 -1.53
N LYS A 19 4.68 32.52 -2.32
CA LYS A 19 4.83 31.69 -3.53
C LYS A 19 4.88 30.21 -3.17
N LEU A 20 5.49 29.86 -2.04
CA LEU A 20 5.57 28.48 -1.56
C LEU A 20 4.19 27.90 -1.24
N SER A 21 3.33 28.67 -0.56
CA SER A 21 1.96 28.24 -0.25
C SER A 21 1.09 28.07 -1.50
N THR A 22 1.24 28.93 -2.51
CA THR A 22 0.56 28.76 -3.81
C THR A 22 1.08 27.53 -4.57
N ALA A 23 2.40 27.34 -4.62
CA ALA A 23 3.01 26.17 -5.26
C ALA A 23 2.56 24.87 -4.60
N TRP A 24 2.43 24.86 -3.28
CA TRP A 24 1.89 23.74 -2.51
C TRP A 24 0.42 23.47 -2.84
N TYR A 25 -0.44 24.49 -2.86
CA TYR A 25 -1.85 24.36 -3.23
C TYR A 25 -1.99 23.64 -4.58
N GLU A 26 -1.30 24.14 -5.61
CA GLU A 26 -1.37 23.57 -6.96
C GLU A 26 -0.83 22.14 -7.01
N SER A 27 0.32 21.90 -6.38
CA SER A 27 0.98 20.60 -6.41
C SER A 27 0.22 19.54 -5.63
N PHE A 28 -0.34 19.91 -4.47
CA PHE A 28 -1.16 19.00 -3.66
C PHE A 28 -2.46 18.62 -4.38
N LYS A 29 -3.15 19.59 -4.98
CA LYS A 29 -4.34 19.34 -5.79
C LYS A 29 -4.03 18.42 -6.97
N GLN A 30 -2.97 18.73 -7.73
CA GLN A 30 -2.50 17.92 -8.85
C GLN A 30 -2.12 16.51 -8.40
N TYR A 31 -1.47 16.35 -7.25
CA TYR A 31 -1.17 15.05 -6.65
C TYR A 31 -2.43 14.23 -6.36
N ARG A 32 -3.46 14.84 -5.74
CA ARG A 32 -4.71 14.12 -5.44
C ARG A 32 -5.42 13.64 -6.69
N GLU A 33 -5.42 14.47 -7.73
CA GLU A 33 -6.05 14.14 -9.02
C GLU A 33 -5.26 13.06 -9.78
N LEU A 34 -3.92 13.16 -9.83
CA LEU A 34 -3.09 12.28 -10.65
C LEU A 34 -2.71 10.96 -9.98
N VAL A 35 -2.34 10.99 -8.71
CA VAL A 35 -1.74 9.85 -8.00
C VAL A 35 -2.76 9.15 -7.09
N GLN A 36 -3.57 9.91 -6.36
CA GLN A 36 -4.51 9.33 -5.39
C GLN A 36 -5.83 8.89 -6.02
N SER A 37 -6.22 9.45 -7.16
CA SER A 37 -7.48 9.11 -7.83
C SER A 37 -7.42 7.70 -8.44
N PRO A 38 -8.38 6.80 -8.11
CA PRO A 38 -8.36 5.42 -8.62
C PRO A 38 -8.62 5.31 -10.13
N ILE A 39 -9.12 6.38 -10.76
CA ILE A 39 -9.46 6.42 -12.19
C ILE A 39 -8.30 6.99 -13.01
N SER A 40 -7.38 7.70 -12.35
CA SER A 40 -6.26 8.36 -13.01
C SER A 40 -5.25 7.35 -13.55
N LYS A 41 -4.72 7.64 -14.73
CA LYS A 41 -3.58 6.95 -15.34
C LYS A 41 -2.58 8.01 -15.74
N PRO A 42 -1.73 8.48 -14.81
CA PRO A 42 -0.85 9.60 -15.07
C PRO A 42 0.15 9.21 -16.15
N ASN A 43 0.35 10.10 -17.12
CA ASN A 43 1.41 9.92 -18.10
C ASN A 43 2.76 10.31 -17.50
N ARG A 44 3.85 9.90 -18.14
CA ARG A 44 5.20 10.14 -17.65
C ARG A 44 5.52 11.65 -17.53
N ASP A 45 5.06 12.47 -18.47
CA ASP A 45 5.36 13.90 -18.47
C ASP A 45 4.67 14.63 -17.31
N GLU A 46 3.45 14.22 -16.94
CA GLU A 46 2.72 14.70 -15.77
C GLU A 46 3.44 14.34 -14.47
N ILE A 47 3.91 13.09 -14.34
CA ILE A 47 4.71 12.63 -13.20
C ILE A 47 6.00 13.45 -13.09
N VAL A 48 6.76 13.60 -14.18
CA VAL A 48 8.03 14.35 -14.18
C VAL A 48 7.81 15.81 -13.79
N LYS A 49 6.75 16.46 -14.33
CA LYS A 49 6.40 17.84 -13.97
C LYS A 49 6.03 17.97 -12.49
N LEU A 50 5.21 17.07 -11.96
CA LEU A 50 4.81 17.09 -10.56
C LEU A 50 6.01 16.84 -9.63
N VAL A 51 6.88 15.88 -9.95
CA VAL A 51 8.13 15.64 -9.22
C VAL A 51 9.02 16.88 -9.20
N ALA A 52 9.14 17.59 -10.34
CA ALA A 52 9.93 18.83 -10.40
C ALA A 52 9.35 19.93 -9.47
N LYS A 53 8.03 20.12 -9.47
CA LYS A 53 7.36 21.07 -8.56
C LYS A 53 7.57 20.70 -7.09
N LEU A 54 7.37 19.42 -6.74
CA LEU A 54 7.54 18.94 -5.37
C LEU A 54 8.99 19.04 -4.90
N LYS A 55 9.97 18.78 -5.77
CA LYS A 55 11.40 19.00 -5.47
C LYS A 55 11.71 20.47 -5.23
N ALA A 56 11.13 21.38 -6.03
CA ALA A 56 11.30 22.82 -5.82
C ALA A 56 10.69 23.26 -4.47
N ILE A 57 9.51 22.76 -4.11
CA ILE A 57 8.90 23.00 -2.80
C ILE A 57 9.82 22.49 -1.68
N ALA A 58 10.31 21.25 -1.77
CA ALA A 58 11.21 20.68 -0.79
C ALA A 58 12.50 21.52 -0.61
N TRP A 59 13.05 22.01 -1.72
CA TRP A 59 14.21 22.91 -1.70
C TRP A 59 13.91 24.22 -1.00
N HIS A 60 12.77 24.87 -1.28
CA HIS A 60 12.38 26.10 -0.61
C HIS A 60 12.11 25.92 0.89
N VAL A 61 11.49 24.81 1.29
CA VAL A 61 11.27 24.47 2.70
C VAL A 61 12.60 24.39 3.45
N ASP A 62 13.63 23.79 2.84
CA ASP A 62 14.99 23.72 3.39
C ASP A 62 15.67 25.10 3.44
N GLN A 63 15.57 25.89 2.36
CA GLN A 63 16.17 27.23 2.32
C GLN A 63 15.55 28.20 3.34
N LEU A 64 14.24 28.12 3.55
CA LEU A 64 13.52 28.91 4.55
C LEU A 64 13.75 28.40 5.98
N ARG A 65 14.35 27.20 6.14
CA ARG A 65 14.57 26.53 7.43
C ARG A 65 13.28 26.44 8.25
N LEU A 66 12.17 26.09 7.60
CA LEU A 66 10.84 25.99 8.24
C LEU A 66 10.79 24.94 9.35
N PHE A 67 11.72 23.98 9.34
CA PHE A 67 11.85 22.98 10.38
C PHE A 67 13.28 22.97 10.90
N SER A 68 13.44 23.22 12.19
CA SER A 68 14.72 23.06 12.87
C SER A 68 14.87 21.62 13.39
N PRO A 69 16.09 21.05 13.40
CA PRO A 69 16.33 19.72 13.97
C PRO A 69 15.91 19.57 15.44
N ASN A 70 15.95 20.66 16.21
CA ASN A 70 15.67 20.69 17.65
C ASN A 70 14.23 21.13 17.99
N GLU A 71 13.38 21.28 17.00
CA GLU A 71 12.01 21.77 17.17
C GLU A 71 11.07 20.63 17.58
N GLU A 72 10.21 20.89 18.57
CA GLU A 72 9.14 19.96 18.93
C GLU A 72 7.92 20.19 18.05
N LEU A 73 7.03 19.20 17.98
CA LEU A 73 5.82 19.28 17.13
C LEU A 73 4.95 20.49 17.48
N ASP A 74 4.86 20.83 18.76
CA ASP A 74 4.03 21.91 19.28
C ASP A 74 4.58 23.30 18.96
N ASP A 75 5.88 23.41 18.67
CA ASP A 75 6.53 24.67 18.29
C ASP A 75 6.29 25.05 16.82
N ILE A 76 5.88 24.08 15.99
CA ILE A 76 5.66 24.29 14.56
C ILE A 76 4.30 24.95 14.31
N ASN A 77 4.31 26.05 13.55
CA ASN A 77 3.09 26.72 13.10
C ASN A 77 2.17 25.78 12.31
N THR A 78 0.86 25.89 12.54
CA THR A 78 -0.16 25.08 11.86
C THR A 78 -0.09 25.24 10.34
N SER A 79 0.23 26.44 9.84
CA SER A 79 0.41 26.73 8.42
C SER A 79 1.55 25.93 7.79
N ASP A 80 2.61 25.63 8.55
CA ASP A 80 3.86 25.09 8.01
C ASP A 80 3.91 23.56 8.12
N LEU A 81 3.18 22.97 9.07
CA LEU A 81 3.09 21.52 9.26
C LEU A 81 2.78 20.75 7.97
N LYS A 82 1.99 21.33 7.06
CA LYS A 82 1.64 20.71 5.77
C LYS A 82 2.87 20.38 4.92
N PHE A 83 3.97 21.15 5.05
CA PHE A 83 5.18 20.93 4.28
C PHE A 83 5.95 19.67 4.69
N LEU A 84 5.68 19.10 5.87
CA LEU A 84 6.23 17.79 6.27
C LEU A 84 5.76 16.67 5.34
N LEU A 85 4.59 16.82 4.68
CA LEU A 85 4.08 15.85 3.72
C LEU A 85 4.84 15.85 2.39
N VAL A 86 5.64 16.87 2.06
CA VAL A 86 6.28 17.03 0.75
C VAL A 86 7.11 15.79 0.38
N THR A 87 7.91 15.27 1.31
CA THR A 87 8.75 14.09 1.04
C THR A 87 7.94 12.80 0.91
N PHE A 88 6.79 12.68 1.56
CA PHE A 88 5.82 11.61 1.29
C PHE A 88 5.22 11.74 -0.12
N LEU A 89 4.77 12.93 -0.52
CA LEU A 89 4.21 13.16 -1.86
C LEU A 89 5.23 12.86 -2.96
N LEU A 90 6.50 13.20 -2.74
CA LEU A 90 7.59 12.86 -3.64
C LEU A 90 7.73 11.35 -3.80
N ALA A 91 7.68 10.59 -2.71
CA ALA A 91 7.75 9.14 -2.73
C ALA A 91 6.62 8.53 -3.57
N GLU A 92 5.37 8.90 -3.29
CA GLU A 92 4.18 8.40 -4.00
C GLU A 92 4.19 8.76 -5.50
N THR A 93 4.59 10.00 -5.81
CA THR A 93 4.62 10.48 -7.20
C THR A 93 5.72 9.75 -7.99
N VAL A 94 6.91 9.59 -7.41
CA VAL A 94 8.00 8.84 -8.06
C VAL A 94 7.64 7.36 -8.18
N ALA A 95 7.00 6.76 -7.17
CA ALA A 95 6.50 5.40 -7.20
C ALA A 95 5.35 5.19 -8.19
N SER A 96 4.86 6.24 -8.84
CA SER A 96 3.83 6.18 -9.88
C SER A 96 4.41 6.20 -11.31
N GLU A 97 5.73 6.07 -11.47
CA GLU A 97 6.40 6.00 -12.79
C GLU A 97 5.82 4.86 -13.66
N PRO A 98 5.20 5.17 -14.82
CA PRO A 98 4.62 4.17 -15.71
C PRO A 98 5.64 3.48 -16.62
N ASP A 99 6.81 4.07 -16.85
CA ASP A 99 7.85 3.50 -17.72
C ASP A 99 8.63 2.39 -17.00
N MET A 100 8.44 1.14 -17.44
CA MET A 100 9.08 -0.04 -16.85
C MET A 100 10.62 -0.02 -16.89
N GLU A 101 11.23 0.67 -17.86
CA GLU A 101 12.68 0.79 -17.92
C GLU A 101 13.21 1.68 -16.78
N LYS A 102 12.40 2.65 -16.34
CA LYS A 102 12.74 3.62 -15.28
C LYS A 102 12.17 3.22 -13.92
N ARG A 103 11.18 2.33 -13.92
CA ARG A 103 10.49 1.81 -12.74
C ARG A 103 11.43 1.33 -11.64
N LEU A 104 12.47 0.57 -11.99
CA LEU A 104 13.44 0.08 -11.01
C LEU A 104 14.13 1.21 -10.24
N GLY A 105 14.62 2.23 -10.95
CA GLY A 105 15.24 3.40 -10.33
C GLY A 105 14.23 4.23 -9.54
N ALA A 106 13.01 4.38 -10.07
CA ALA A 106 11.94 5.11 -9.43
C ALA A 106 11.52 4.47 -8.09
N VAL A 107 11.27 3.15 -8.07
CA VAL A 107 10.91 2.41 -6.85
C VAL A 107 12.01 2.50 -5.80
N LYS A 108 13.28 2.32 -6.17
CA LYS A 108 14.42 2.50 -5.24
C LYS A 108 14.46 3.91 -4.65
N THR A 109 14.22 4.92 -5.46
CA THR A 109 14.17 6.33 -5.02
C THR A 109 12.99 6.59 -4.09
N ALA A 110 11.81 6.06 -4.40
CA ALA A 110 10.62 6.19 -3.57
C ALA A 110 10.82 5.57 -2.18
N MET A 111 11.47 4.40 -2.10
CA MET A 111 11.82 3.78 -0.82
C MET A 111 12.71 4.65 0.07
N VAL A 112 13.66 5.39 -0.52
CA VAL A 112 14.48 6.35 0.22
C VAL A 112 13.59 7.48 0.76
N PHE A 113 12.69 8.03 -0.05
CA PHE A 113 11.80 9.10 0.39
C PHE A 113 10.80 8.66 1.46
N TRP A 114 10.20 7.47 1.37
CA TRP A 114 9.35 6.93 2.44
C TRP A 114 10.12 6.76 3.75
N LYS A 115 11.35 6.26 3.71
CA LYS A 115 12.21 6.17 4.91
C LYS A 115 12.56 7.54 5.49
N MET A 116 12.92 8.51 4.65
CA MET A 116 13.20 9.88 5.08
C MET A 116 11.97 10.53 5.72
N PHE A 117 10.79 10.36 5.14
CA PHE A 117 9.53 10.83 5.72
C PHE A 117 9.27 10.19 7.09
N GLY A 118 9.45 8.87 7.19
CA GLY A 118 9.35 8.13 8.45
C GLY A 118 10.26 8.68 9.55
N GLN A 119 11.52 8.97 9.23
CA GLN A 119 12.48 9.55 10.17
C GLN A 119 12.07 10.96 10.64
N GLN A 120 11.52 11.79 9.75
CA GLN A 120 11.01 13.11 10.14
C GLN A 120 9.80 12.99 11.07
N CYS A 121 8.90 12.06 10.77
CA CYS A 121 7.76 11.75 11.62
C CYS A 121 8.19 11.18 12.99
N GLU A 122 9.19 10.31 13.03
CA GLU A 122 9.75 9.77 14.27
C GLU A 122 10.36 10.88 15.15
N ARG A 123 11.17 11.75 14.55
CA ARG A 123 11.79 12.90 15.25
C ARG A 123 10.75 13.78 15.94
N LEU A 124 9.63 14.05 15.27
CA LEU A 124 8.57 14.91 15.77
C LEU A 124 7.51 14.15 16.61
N GLY A 125 7.67 12.84 16.82
CA GLY A 125 6.66 12.03 17.51
C GLY A 125 5.32 11.95 16.77
N VAL A 126 5.33 12.15 15.45
CA VAL A 126 4.15 12.16 14.58
C VAL A 126 3.89 10.75 14.05
N ALA A 127 3.18 9.95 14.85
CA ALA A 127 2.58 8.64 14.57
C ALA A 127 2.84 7.64 15.70
N HIS A 128 2.22 6.47 15.63
CA HIS A 128 2.38 5.43 16.62
C HIS A 128 3.79 4.82 16.54
N ALA A 129 4.44 4.62 17.68
CA ALA A 129 5.82 4.10 17.74
C ALA A 129 5.99 2.76 17.00
N GLU A 130 4.99 1.87 17.08
CA GLU A 130 5.02 0.59 16.33
C GLU A 130 5.03 0.78 14.81
N ASP A 131 4.34 1.79 14.29
CA ASP A 131 4.27 2.04 12.85
C ASP A 131 5.59 2.65 12.36
N LEU A 132 6.18 3.57 13.12
CA LEU A 132 7.51 4.12 12.85
C LEU A 132 8.59 3.04 12.90
N ALA A 133 8.55 2.19 13.93
CA ALA A 133 9.46 1.05 14.05
C ALA A 133 9.29 0.06 12.89
N ALA A 134 8.06 -0.17 12.42
CA ALA A 134 7.81 -1.03 11.28
C ALA A 134 8.39 -0.47 9.98
N LEU A 135 8.37 0.86 9.79
CA LEU A 135 8.93 1.52 8.61
C LEU A 135 10.47 1.48 8.56
N ALA A 136 11.11 1.49 9.74
CA ALA A 136 12.57 1.39 9.88
C ALA A 136 13.10 -0.04 9.76
N ARG A 137 12.25 -1.05 9.90
CA ARG A 137 12.61 -2.46 10.05
C ARG A 137 12.52 -3.23 8.72
N ASP A 138 13.42 -4.19 8.53
CA ASP A 138 13.34 -5.14 7.41
C ASP A 138 12.31 -6.27 7.69
N GLU A 139 11.57 -6.69 6.65
CA GLU A 139 10.32 -7.50 6.73
C GLU A 139 10.48 -8.84 7.51
N ASP A 140 11.70 -9.38 7.66
CA ASP A 140 11.97 -10.74 8.18
C ASP A 140 12.20 -10.88 9.70
N SER A 141 12.02 -9.82 10.47
CA SER A 141 12.44 -9.79 11.88
C SER A 141 11.42 -10.30 12.92
N LEU A 142 10.16 -10.56 12.55
CA LEU A 142 9.10 -10.90 13.51
C LEU A 142 8.39 -12.26 13.28
N PRO A 143 7.94 -12.92 14.38
CA PRO A 143 7.02 -14.06 14.30
C PRO A 143 5.70 -13.72 13.60
N GLN A 144 5.14 -14.68 12.86
CA GLN A 144 3.93 -14.48 12.05
C GLN A 144 2.71 -14.02 12.86
N ALA A 145 2.55 -14.51 14.10
CA ALA A 145 1.46 -14.10 14.99
C ALA A 145 1.52 -12.59 15.30
N LYS A 146 2.70 -12.09 15.69
CA LYS A 146 2.92 -10.66 15.97
C LYS A 146 2.73 -9.79 14.72
N LYS A 147 3.21 -10.25 13.55
CA LYS A 147 2.98 -9.55 12.27
C LYS A 147 1.50 -9.36 11.98
N ARG A 148 0.66 -10.37 12.26
CA ARG A 148 -0.78 -10.28 12.05
C ARG A 148 -1.44 -9.30 13.03
N GLU A 149 -1.06 -9.33 14.30
CA GLU A 149 -1.57 -8.39 15.31
C GLU A 149 -1.21 -6.94 14.96
N GLU A 150 0.06 -6.67 14.63
CA GLU A 150 0.54 -5.34 14.19
C GLU A 150 -0.26 -4.86 12.97
N LYS A 151 -0.48 -5.72 11.98
CA LYS A 151 -1.25 -5.36 10.76
C LYS A 151 -2.70 -5.02 11.07
N ILE A 152 -3.36 -5.76 11.97
CA ILE A 152 -4.74 -5.48 12.38
C ILE A 152 -4.82 -4.14 13.12
N ALA A 153 -3.89 -3.88 14.05
CA ALA A 153 -3.83 -2.62 14.78
C ALA A 153 -3.60 -1.44 13.82
N ARG A 154 -2.65 -1.58 12.89
CA ARG A 154 -2.36 -0.59 11.85
C ARG A 154 -3.57 -0.32 10.96
N PHE A 155 -4.29 -1.34 10.53
CA PHE A 155 -5.50 -1.17 9.71
C PHE A 155 -6.58 -0.38 10.44
N ARG A 156 -6.79 -0.64 11.74
CA ARG A 156 -7.74 0.13 12.56
C ARG A 156 -7.33 1.60 12.67
N ARG A 157 -6.04 1.86 12.94
CA ARG A 157 -5.49 3.22 12.98
C ARG A 157 -5.62 3.94 11.64
N SER A 158 -5.30 3.26 10.53
CA SER A 158 -5.45 3.83 9.18
C SER A 158 -6.88 4.28 8.94
N LYS A 159 -7.85 3.41 9.23
CA LYS A 159 -9.26 3.72 9.05
C LYS A 159 -9.69 4.92 9.89
N GLU A 160 -9.27 4.99 11.15
CA GLU A 160 -9.58 6.13 12.02
C GLU A 160 -9.06 7.45 11.45
N PHE A 161 -7.80 7.48 11.00
CA PHE A 161 -7.21 8.70 10.43
C PHE A 161 -7.81 9.06 9.07
N ASP A 162 -8.10 8.07 8.22
CA ASP A 162 -8.76 8.31 6.93
C ASP A 162 -10.19 8.87 7.14
N ASP A 163 -10.95 8.33 8.10
CA ASP A 163 -12.29 8.82 8.46
C ASP A 163 -12.22 10.27 9.01
N LYS A 164 -11.23 10.58 9.87
CA LYS A 164 -10.96 11.95 10.35
C LYS A 164 -10.62 12.90 9.21
N CYS A 165 -9.70 12.52 8.32
CA CYS A 165 -9.33 13.32 7.16
C CYS A 165 -10.56 13.60 6.28
N ALA A 166 -11.38 12.58 5.99
CA ALA A 166 -12.59 12.73 5.18
C ALA A 166 -13.59 13.72 5.83
N TYR A 167 -13.78 13.61 7.15
CA TYR A 167 -14.62 14.54 7.91
C TYR A 167 -14.11 15.99 7.81
N TYR A 168 -12.82 16.22 8.08
CA TYR A 168 -12.24 17.55 8.08
C TYR A 168 -12.17 18.18 6.69
N PHE A 169 -11.83 17.42 5.64
CA PHE A 169 -11.89 17.92 4.27
C PHE A 169 -13.32 18.31 3.87
N ALA A 170 -14.31 17.46 4.15
CA ALA A 170 -15.72 17.77 3.85
C ALA A 170 -16.23 19.00 4.61
N LYS A 171 -15.84 19.15 5.88
CA LYS A 171 -16.20 20.33 6.68
C LYS A 171 -15.49 21.59 6.18
N LYS A 172 -14.20 21.51 5.85
CA LYS A 172 -13.45 22.63 5.26
C LYS A 172 -14.06 23.07 3.92
N ARG A 173 -14.40 22.12 3.05
CA ARG A 173 -15.12 22.40 1.80
C ARG A 173 -16.45 23.14 2.02
N ARG A 174 -17.20 22.76 3.06
CA ARG A 174 -18.48 23.39 3.39
C ARG A 174 -18.31 24.82 3.91
N ASP A 175 -17.39 25.04 4.84
CA ASP A 175 -17.32 26.28 5.60
C ASP A 175 -16.36 27.31 4.96
N VAL A 176 -15.32 26.87 4.25
CA VAL A 176 -14.31 27.70 3.57
C VAL A 176 -14.52 27.74 2.05
N GLY A 177 -15.16 26.71 1.48
CA GLY A 177 -15.44 26.59 0.04
C GLY A 177 -14.38 25.81 -0.74
N ASP A 178 -13.09 25.96 -0.37
CA ASP A 178 -11.97 25.21 -0.94
C ASP A 178 -11.22 24.41 0.13
N GLU A 179 -11.23 23.09 0.00
CA GLU A 179 -10.60 22.19 0.97
C GLU A 179 -9.06 22.15 0.86
N PHE A 180 -8.50 22.64 -0.25
CA PHE A 180 -7.06 22.70 -0.47
C PHE A 180 -6.45 24.05 -0.10
N GLN A 181 -7.27 25.05 0.23
CA GLN A 181 -6.77 26.36 0.68
C GLN A 181 -6.33 26.27 2.15
N TRP A 182 -5.03 26.00 2.36
CA TRP A 182 -4.40 25.89 3.69
C TRP A 182 -4.21 27.25 4.37
N GLY A 183 -4.38 27.33 5.68
CA GLY A 183 -4.27 28.58 6.46
C GLY A 183 -5.50 29.50 6.31
N SER A 184 -6.63 28.95 5.85
CA SER A 184 -7.88 29.69 5.69
C SER A 184 -8.95 29.09 6.60
N TYR A 185 -9.62 29.96 7.35
CA TYR A 185 -10.63 29.62 8.35
C TYR A 185 -11.96 30.28 8.01
N GLY A 186 -13.06 29.62 8.37
CA GLY A 186 -14.39 30.08 8.02
C GLY A 186 -15.47 29.27 8.68
N GLY A 187 -16.63 29.88 8.92
CA GLY A 187 -17.78 29.23 9.54
C GLY A 187 -17.43 28.60 10.90
N THR A 188 -17.49 27.27 10.97
CA THR A 188 -17.17 26.48 12.16
C THR A 188 -15.86 25.71 12.03
N PHE A 189 -15.04 26.05 11.04
CA PHE A 189 -13.71 25.49 10.81
C PHE A 189 -12.66 26.48 11.27
N ASP A 190 -11.95 26.13 12.35
CA ASP A 190 -10.92 26.93 12.99
C ASP A 190 -9.51 26.35 12.77
N GLU A 191 -8.50 27.01 13.34
CA GLU A 191 -7.10 26.60 13.24
C GLU A 191 -6.83 25.23 13.88
N GLU A 192 -7.44 24.93 15.03
CA GLU A 192 -7.25 23.67 15.74
C GLU A 192 -7.72 22.49 14.88
N MET A 193 -8.85 22.66 14.18
CA MET A 193 -9.34 21.69 13.21
C MET A 193 -8.43 21.51 12.00
N GLU A 194 -7.79 22.58 11.51
CA GLU A 194 -6.78 22.48 10.45
C GLU A 194 -5.55 21.71 10.94
N ARG A 195 -5.09 21.98 12.16
CA ARG A 195 -3.98 21.27 12.78
C ARG A 195 -4.26 19.78 12.88
N GLU A 196 -5.43 19.38 13.39
CA GLU A 196 -5.79 17.97 13.51
C GLU A 196 -5.98 17.29 12.14
N LEU A 197 -6.45 18.02 11.11
CA LEU A 197 -6.46 17.52 9.73
C LEU A 197 -5.06 17.20 9.24
N ILE A 198 -4.10 18.11 9.41
CA ILE A 198 -2.71 17.92 8.96
C ILE A 198 -2.04 16.77 9.73
N LEU A 199 -2.25 16.70 11.06
CA LEU A 199 -1.73 15.59 11.87
C LEU A 199 -2.33 14.24 11.46
N SER A 200 -3.64 14.19 11.18
CA SER A 200 -4.29 12.97 10.67
C SER A 200 -3.74 12.56 9.30
N LEU A 201 -3.46 13.53 8.43
CA LEU A 201 -2.79 13.27 7.15
C LEU A 201 -1.40 12.69 7.36
N LEU A 202 -0.56 13.30 8.20
CA LEU A 202 0.79 12.80 8.47
C LEU A 202 0.75 11.36 9.02
N ARG A 203 -0.11 11.09 10.01
CA ARG A 203 -0.27 9.76 10.61
C ARG A 203 -0.75 8.73 9.60
N SER A 204 -1.74 9.07 8.76
CA SER A 204 -2.21 8.15 7.70
C SER A 204 -1.14 7.93 6.62
N SER A 205 -0.36 8.95 6.27
CA SER A 205 0.75 8.86 5.31
C SER A 205 1.89 7.97 5.81
N VAL A 206 2.17 7.95 7.12
CA VAL A 206 3.15 7.01 7.70
C VAL A 206 2.69 5.58 7.50
N ILE A 207 1.41 5.30 7.77
CA ILE A 207 0.83 3.96 7.57
C ILE A 207 0.89 3.55 6.09
N LYS A 208 0.51 4.45 5.18
CA LYS A 208 0.58 4.22 3.73
C LYS A 208 2.02 3.97 3.25
N SER A 209 2.99 4.69 3.82
CA SER A 209 4.42 4.48 3.52
C SER A 209 4.86 3.05 3.86
N ILE A 210 4.37 2.47 4.95
CA ILE A 210 4.68 1.08 5.32
C ILE A 210 4.09 0.10 4.30
N GLU A 211 2.82 0.27 3.92
CA GLU A 211 2.16 -0.59 2.93
C GLU A 211 2.84 -0.51 1.56
N ASN A 212 3.23 0.70 1.15
CA ASN A 212 3.92 0.93 -0.11
C ASN A 212 5.37 0.41 -0.07
N MET A 213 6.06 0.49 1.06
CA MET A 213 7.36 -0.14 1.28
C MET A 213 7.28 -1.67 1.17
N ASP A 214 6.29 -2.31 1.80
CA ASP A 214 6.04 -3.75 1.70
C ASP A 214 5.77 -4.17 0.23
N SER A 215 4.99 -3.36 -0.50
CA SER A 215 4.72 -3.59 -1.93
C SER A 215 5.98 -3.46 -2.78
N ALA A 216 6.75 -2.38 -2.57
CA ALA A 216 7.99 -2.10 -3.28
C ALA A 216 9.06 -3.18 -3.04
N GLN A 217 9.19 -3.70 -1.82
CA GLN A 217 10.13 -4.78 -1.49
C GLN A 217 9.82 -6.07 -2.27
N ARG A 218 8.55 -6.38 -2.51
CA ARG A 218 8.16 -7.53 -3.34
C ARG A 218 8.35 -7.25 -4.83
N GLU A 219 8.14 -6.01 -5.27
CA GLU A 219 8.33 -5.58 -6.66
C GLU A 219 9.81 -5.62 -7.08
N LEU A 220 10.72 -5.21 -6.18
CA LEU A 220 12.15 -5.04 -6.46
C LEU A 220 12.84 -6.25 -7.11
N PRO A 221 12.78 -7.48 -6.54
CA PRO A 221 13.44 -8.64 -7.15
C PRO A 221 12.94 -8.94 -8.56
N MET A 222 11.65 -8.70 -8.83
CA MET A 222 11.06 -8.92 -10.15
C MET A 222 11.60 -7.91 -11.16
N LEU A 223 11.71 -6.64 -10.78
CA LEU A 223 12.27 -5.58 -11.61
C LEU A 223 13.77 -5.77 -11.85
N GLU A 224 14.52 -6.23 -10.85
CA GLU A 224 15.94 -6.53 -11.00
C GLU A 224 16.17 -7.70 -11.94
N MET A 225 15.35 -8.74 -11.85
CA MET A 225 15.40 -9.87 -12.78
C MET A 225 15.00 -9.46 -14.20
N LEU A 226 14.03 -8.56 -14.36
CA LEU A 226 13.65 -7.97 -15.66
C LEU A 226 14.81 -7.16 -16.26
N ALA A 227 15.44 -6.29 -15.46
CA ALA A 227 16.57 -5.49 -15.88
C ALA A 227 17.78 -6.36 -16.28
N ALA A 228 18.10 -7.38 -15.47
CA ALA A 228 19.19 -8.31 -15.73
C ALA A 228 19.00 -9.13 -17.02
N ARG A 229 17.76 -9.34 -17.46
CA ARG A 229 17.43 -10.06 -18.70
C ARG A 229 17.49 -9.19 -19.96
N GLY A 230 17.71 -7.88 -19.84
CA GLY A 230 17.72 -6.94 -20.97
C GLY A 230 16.40 -6.17 -21.15
N GLY A 231 15.59 -6.07 -20.09
CA GLY A 231 14.37 -5.26 -20.08
C GLY A 231 13.18 -5.92 -20.78
N LEU A 232 12.21 -5.10 -21.22
CA LEU A 232 10.97 -5.57 -21.85
C LEU A 232 11.18 -6.32 -23.17
N ASN A 233 12.33 -6.11 -23.82
CA ASN A 233 12.67 -6.74 -25.11
C ASN A 233 13.38 -8.10 -24.95
N ALA A 234 13.55 -8.57 -23.71
CA ALA A 234 14.19 -9.85 -23.44
C ALA A 234 13.32 -11.03 -23.94
N PRO A 235 13.92 -12.06 -24.58
CA PRO A 235 13.18 -13.26 -24.92
C PRO A 235 12.65 -13.93 -23.63
N PRO A 236 11.47 -14.59 -23.69
CA PRO A 236 10.90 -15.26 -22.53
C PRO A 236 11.90 -16.26 -21.95
N PRO A 237 11.89 -16.50 -20.63
CA PRO A 237 12.79 -17.47 -20.02
C PRO A 237 12.62 -18.79 -20.76
N LYS A 238 13.73 -19.37 -21.25
CA LYS A 238 13.74 -20.74 -21.73
C LYS A 238 13.28 -21.60 -20.56
N MET A 239 12.04 -22.05 -20.60
CA MET A 239 11.56 -23.02 -19.63
C MET A 239 12.52 -24.20 -19.67
N PRO A 240 12.97 -24.71 -18.52
CA PRO A 240 13.68 -25.99 -18.52
C PRO A 240 12.81 -26.98 -19.31
N PRO A 241 13.40 -27.81 -20.19
CA PRO A 241 12.64 -28.84 -20.88
C PRO A 241 11.78 -29.56 -19.84
N PRO A 242 10.49 -29.81 -20.10
CA PRO A 242 9.69 -30.59 -19.18
C PRO A 242 10.48 -31.86 -18.88
N GLU A 243 10.69 -32.15 -17.59
CA GLU A 243 11.30 -33.43 -17.22
C GLU A 243 10.53 -34.52 -17.96
N PRO A 244 11.22 -35.47 -18.62
CA PRO A 244 10.54 -36.53 -19.33
C PRO A 244 9.67 -37.27 -18.31
N THR A 245 8.37 -36.98 -18.33
CA THR A 245 7.40 -37.74 -17.56
C THR A 245 7.40 -39.10 -18.20
N GLU A 246 7.91 -40.11 -17.49
CA GLU A 246 7.63 -41.48 -17.88
C GLU A 246 6.11 -41.58 -18.02
N PRO A 247 5.57 -42.00 -19.17
CA PRO A 247 4.14 -42.20 -19.28
C PRO A 247 3.74 -43.10 -18.12
N TRP A 248 2.67 -42.74 -17.41
CA TRP A 248 2.15 -43.56 -16.32
C TRP A 248 1.71 -44.90 -16.93
N VAL A 249 2.61 -45.88 -16.95
CA VAL A 249 2.29 -47.22 -17.43
C VAL A 249 1.71 -47.96 -16.23
N MET A 250 0.39 -48.17 -16.23
CA MET A 250 -0.20 -49.16 -15.32
C MET A 250 0.38 -50.53 -15.66
N ARG A 251 1.28 -51.04 -14.81
CA ARG A 251 1.84 -52.40 -14.97
C ARG A 251 0.80 -53.41 -14.47
N ILE A 252 -0.04 -53.87 -15.39
CA ILE A 252 -0.98 -54.97 -15.15
C ILE A 252 -0.18 -56.26 -15.14
N ARG A 253 -0.04 -56.92 -13.97
CA ARG A 253 0.82 -58.10 -13.83
C ARG A 253 0.07 -59.39 -14.13
N ASN A 254 -1.24 -59.41 -13.91
CA ASN A 254 -2.07 -60.60 -14.05
C ASN A 254 -3.49 -60.27 -14.55
N LYS A 255 -4.22 -61.29 -15.00
CA LYS A 255 -5.60 -61.15 -15.51
C LYS A 255 -6.59 -60.69 -14.44
N ALA A 256 -6.37 -61.05 -13.18
CA ALA A 256 -7.26 -60.66 -12.09
C ALA A 256 -7.21 -59.15 -11.78
N GLU A 257 -6.01 -58.55 -11.83
CA GLU A 257 -5.80 -57.10 -11.72
C GLU A 257 -6.45 -56.36 -12.89
N LEU A 258 -6.35 -56.92 -14.11
CA LEU A 258 -7.02 -56.39 -15.30
C LEU A 258 -8.55 -56.37 -15.11
N ASP A 259 -9.13 -57.49 -14.65
CA ASP A 259 -10.56 -57.62 -14.45
C ASP A 259 -11.08 -56.70 -13.33
N GLN A 260 -10.29 -56.49 -12.26
CA GLN A 260 -10.60 -55.52 -11.20
C GLN A 260 -10.54 -54.08 -11.71
N LEU A 261 -9.53 -53.74 -12.50
CA LEU A 261 -9.38 -52.42 -13.09
C LEU A 261 -10.53 -52.10 -14.04
N TYR A 262 -10.91 -53.06 -14.91
CA TYR A 262 -12.07 -52.91 -15.77
C TYR A 262 -13.35 -52.67 -14.95
N ARG A 263 -13.60 -53.44 -13.89
CA ARG A 263 -14.77 -53.22 -13.02
C ARG A 263 -14.80 -51.84 -12.36
N GLN A 264 -13.63 -51.26 -12.08
CA GLN A 264 -13.54 -49.93 -11.49
C GLN A 264 -13.63 -48.81 -12.52
N GLN A 265 -13.15 -49.01 -13.75
CA GLN A 265 -12.97 -47.93 -14.72
C GLN A 265 -14.00 -47.89 -15.85
N VAL A 266 -14.74 -48.96 -16.12
CA VAL A 266 -15.87 -48.92 -17.06
C VAL A 266 -17.21 -48.94 -16.33
N PHE A 267 -18.18 -48.18 -16.86
CA PHE A 267 -19.52 -47.97 -16.30
C PHE A 267 -19.61 -47.11 -15.03
N GLN A 268 -18.62 -46.25 -14.77
CA GLN A 268 -18.87 -45.16 -13.82
C GLN A 268 -19.82 -44.15 -14.45
N PRO A 269 -20.93 -43.78 -13.78
CA PRO A 269 -21.78 -42.70 -14.23
C PRO A 269 -21.00 -41.40 -14.23
N SER A 270 -21.25 -40.53 -15.22
CA SER A 270 -20.59 -39.23 -15.37
C SER A 270 -20.91 -38.23 -14.26
N ILE A 271 -21.79 -38.59 -13.34
CA ILE A 271 -22.26 -37.79 -12.22
C ILE A 271 -22.06 -38.64 -10.96
N PRO A 272 -21.54 -38.07 -9.85
CA PRO A 272 -21.43 -38.80 -8.60
C PRO A 272 -22.82 -39.29 -8.17
N LEU A 273 -22.98 -40.60 -8.07
CA LEU A 273 -24.21 -41.20 -7.57
C LEU A 273 -24.32 -41.02 -6.04
N PRO A 274 -25.55 -40.98 -5.49
CA PRO A 274 -25.76 -41.09 -4.06
C PRO A 274 -25.10 -42.36 -3.52
N THR A 275 -24.26 -42.21 -2.50
CA THR A 275 -23.54 -43.31 -1.86
C THR A 275 -24.37 -44.04 -0.80
N MET A 276 -25.52 -43.49 -0.44
CA MET A 276 -26.44 -44.02 0.56
C MET A 276 -27.84 -44.19 -0.05
N THR A 277 -28.55 -45.22 0.41
CA THR A 277 -29.94 -45.44 -0.02
C THR A 277 -30.89 -44.46 0.66
N LEU A 278 -32.08 -44.24 0.08
CA LEU A 278 -33.10 -43.37 0.69
C LEU A 278 -33.53 -43.84 2.09
N ALA A 279 -33.56 -45.16 2.31
CA ALA A 279 -33.87 -45.75 3.61
C ALA A 279 -32.77 -45.44 4.63
N GLU A 280 -31.51 -45.63 4.25
CA GLU A 280 -30.36 -45.35 5.10
C GLU A 280 -30.25 -43.86 5.44
N ALA A 281 -30.52 -42.97 4.48
CA ALA A 281 -30.58 -41.53 4.72
C ALA A 281 -31.69 -41.16 5.73
N ALA A 282 -32.88 -41.76 5.61
CA ALA A 282 -33.97 -41.54 6.56
C ALA A 282 -33.62 -42.03 7.97
N GLU A 283 -32.92 -43.15 8.09
CA GLU A 283 -32.43 -43.66 9.38
C GLU A 283 -31.42 -42.71 10.04
N TYR A 284 -30.48 -42.15 9.27
CA TYR A 284 -29.56 -41.13 9.77
C TYR A 284 -30.29 -39.88 10.27
N GLU A 285 -31.30 -39.42 9.54
CA GLU A 285 -32.07 -38.23 9.90
C GLU A 285 -32.88 -38.46 11.19
N MET A 286 -33.50 -39.63 11.32
CA MET A 286 -34.20 -40.03 12.55
C MET A 286 -33.24 -40.18 13.74
N ALA A 287 -32.04 -40.73 13.52
CA ALA A 287 -31.03 -40.86 14.57
C ALA A 287 -30.52 -39.49 15.05
N ASP A 288 -30.28 -38.56 14.12
CA ASP A 288 -29.88 -37.19 14.46
C ASP A 288 -31.00 -36.44 15.19
N MET A 289 -32.27 -36.67 14.83
CA MET A 289 -33.40 -36.10 15.55
C MET A 289 -33.45 -36.59 17.01
N ARG A 290 -33.24 -37.90 17.24
CA ARG A 290 -33.18 -38.48 18.59
C ARG A 290 -32.03 -37.90 19.41
N ARG A 291 -30.83 -37.78 18.83
CA ARG A 291 -29.67 -37.16 19.50
C ARG A 291 -29.97 -35.71 19.91
N ARG A 292 -30.67 -34.95 19.06
CA ARG A 292 -31.06 -33.56 19.38
C ARG A 292 -32.07 -33.50 20.53
N GLN A 293 -33.06 -34.40 20.55
CA GLN A 293 -34.04 -34.49 21.64
C GLN A 293 -33.39 -34.87 22.97
N GLU A 294 -32.48 -35.85 22.97
CA GLU A 294 -31.72 -36.24 24.16
C GLU A 294 -30.86 -35.08 24.71
N LEU A 295 -30.25 -34.27 23.82
CA LEU A 295 -29.50 -33.08 24.20
C LEU A 295 -30.40 -31.96 24.76
N GLU A 296 -31.64 -31.84 24.28
CA GLU A 296 -32.62 -30.88 24.81
C GLU A 296 -33.18 -31.33 26.16
N GLU A 297 -33.42 -32.62 26.35
CA GLU A 297 -33.85 -33.20 27.64
C GLU A 297 -32.74 -33.10 28.70
N GLN A 298 -31.47 -33.26 28.33
CA GLN A 298 -30.34 -33.05 29.24
C GLN A 298 -30.09 -31.57 29.60
N LYS A 299 -30.66 -30.62 28.84
CA LYS A 299 -30.55 -29.18 29.09
C LYS A 299 -31.70 -28.61 29.95
N LYS A 300 -32.74 -29.39 30.21
CA LYS A 300 -33.84 -29.05 31.13
C LYS A 300 -33.53 -29.51 32.55
#